data_AF-A0A413Z8G5-F1
#
_entry.id   AF-A0A413Z8G5-F1
#
_cell.length_a   1.000
_cell.length_b   1.000
_cell.length_c   1.000
_cell.angle_alpha   90.00
_cell.angle_beta   90.00
_cell.angle_gamma   90.00
#
_symmetry.space_group_name_H-M   'P 1'
#
loop_
_entity.id
_entity.type
_entity.pdbx_description
1 polymer ?
#
loop_
_entity_poly.entity_id
_entity_poly.type
_entity_poly.pdbx_seq_one_letter_code
_entity_poly.pdbx_strand_id
1 'polypeptide(L)'
;MNFGQGIYTWLMTNIQPLVLGGIIIVGLVLLFKHKIAELIVFAIIAVIAVGFVFNPSGTKDTMLKIYNGTIIEGGAPDDGGE
;
A
#
# COMPACT_ATOMS: atom_id res chain seq x y z
N MET A 1 11.90 8.14 -27.31
CA MET A 1 10.84 7.95 -26.30
C MET A 1 11.46 7.23 -25.11
N ASN A 2 11.39 7.81 -23.91
CA ASN A 2 11.96 7.18 -22.71
C ASN A 2 11.05 6.03 -22.26
N PHE A 3 11.42 4.80 -22.59
CA PHE A 3 10.70 3.58 -22.24
C PHE A 3 10.30 3.54 -20.76
N GLY A 4 11.23 3.88 -19.86
CA GLY A 4 10.99 3.88 -18.41
C GLY A 4 9.91 4.87 -17.96
N GLN A 5 9.81 6.02 -18.62
CA GLN A 5 8.79 7.03 -18.29
C GLN A 5 7.40 6.60 -18.77
N GLY A 6 7.32 5.85 -19.87
CA GLY A 6 6.08 5.25 -20.35
C GLY A 6 5.52 4.18 -19.41
N ILE A 7 6.38 3.28 -18.92
CA ILE A 7 6.00 2.23 -17.96
C ILE A 7 5.56 2.84 -16.63
N TYR A 8 6.29 3.83 -16.12
CA TYR A 8 5.95 4.50 -14.86
C TYR A 8 4.57 5.14 -14.91
N THR A 9 4.29 5.92 -15.96
CA THR A 9 2.99 6.56 -16.15
C THR A 9 1.87 5.53 -16.29
N TRP A 10 2.08 4.49 -17.10
CA TRP A 10 1.10 3.42 -17.25
C TRP A 10 0.81 2.73 -15.90
N LEU A 11 1.84 2.41 -15.12
CA LEU A 11 1.66 1.76 -13.83
C LEU A 11 0.90 2.65 -12.85
N MET A 12 1.26 3.92 -12.74
CA MET A 12 0.62 4.85 -11.80
C MET A 12 -0.85 5.10 -12.14
N THR A 13 -1.21 5.17 -13.42
CA THR A 13 -2.61 5.32 -13.85
C THR A 13 -3.44 4.05 -13.62
N ASN A 14 -2.81 2.87 -13.60
CA ASN A 14 -3.53 1.60 -13.52
C ASN A 14 -3.31 0.84 -12.19
N ILE A 15 -2.59 1.43 -11.23
CA ILE A 15 -2.17 0.75 -9.99
C ILE A 15 -3.37 0.22 -9.19
N GLN A 16 -4.47 0.97 -9.16
CA GLN A 16 -5.68 0.63 -8.40
C GLN A 16 -6.35 -0.66 -8.92
N PRO A 17 -6.76 -0.75 -10.20
CA PRO A 17 -7.33 -1.99 -10.73
C PRO A 17 -6.32 -3.14 -10.78
N LEU A 18 -5.01 -2.87 -10.96
CA LEU A 18 -3.99 -3.92 -10.93
C LEU A 18 -3.90 -4.61 -9.57
N VAL A 19 -3.88 -3.83 -8.48
CA VAL A 19 -3.81 -4.38 -7.12
C VAL A 19 -5.07 -5.18 -6.80
N LEU A 20 -6.24 -4.69 -7.18
CA LEU A 20 -7.49 -5.41 -6.98
C LEU A 20 -7.49 -6.75 -7.74
N GLY A 21 -7.10 -6.73 -9.01
CA GLY A 21 -6.99 -7.94 -9.83
C GLY A 21 -5.98 -8.94 -9.25
N GLY A 22 -4.81 -8.45 -8.82
CA GLY A 22 -3.80 -9.26 -8.16
C GLY A 22 -4.31 -9.94 -6.88
N ILE A 23 -5.04 -9.20 -6.04
CA ILE A 23 -5.62 -9.75 -4.81
C ILE A 23 -6.62 -10.86 -5.13
N ILE A 24 -7.49 -10.65 -6.11
CA ILE A 24 -8.49 -11.65 -6.52
C ILE A 24 -7.81 -12.92 -7.03
N ILE A 25 -6.82 -12.79 -7.92
CA ILE A 25 -6.11 -13.93 -8.50
C ILE A 25 -5.39 -14.73 -7.41
N VAL A 26 -4.63 -14.06 -6.53
CA VAL A 26 -3.90 -14.73 -5.45
C VAL A 26 -4.85 -15.35 -4.42
N GLY A 27 -5.93 -14.66 -4.07
CA GLY A 27 -6.96 -15.18 -3.18
C GLY A 27 -7.61 -16.46 -3.72
N LEU A 28 -7.94 -16.49 -5.01
CA LEU A 28 -8.46 -17.69 -5.67
C LEU A 28 -7.45 -18.84 -5.66
N VAL A 29 -6.18 -18.57 -5.99
CA VAL A 29 -5.12 -19.60 -5.98
C VAL A 29 -4.94 -20.20 -4.58
N LEU A 30 -4.94 -19.37 -3.54
CA LEU A 30 -4.81 -19.84 -2.16
C LEU A 30 -6.05 -20.63 -1.70
N LEU A 31 -7.24 -20.20 -2.12
CA LEU A 31 -8.50 -20.91 -1.86
C LEU A 31 -8.48 -22.32 -2.47
N PHE A 32 -8.04 -22.46 -3.72
CA PHE A 32 -7.92 -23.77 -4.40
C PHE A 32 -6.84 -24.68 -3.78
N LYS A 33 -5.79 -24.11 -3.19
CA LYS A 33 -4.75 -24.90 -2.51
C LYS A 33 -5.14 -25.31 -1.09
N HIS A 34 -6.34 -24.95 -0.62
CA HIS A 34 -6.83 -25.20 0.75
C HIS A 34 -5.86 -24.74 1.85
N LYS A 35 -5.05 -23.71 1.57
CA LYS A 35 -4.07 -23.18 2.51
C LYS A 35 -4.71 -22.10 3.39
N ILE A 36 -5.62 -22.51 4.28
CA ILE A 36 -6.46 -21.60 5.06
C ILE A 36 -5.62 -20.65 5.95
N ALA A 37 -4.53 -21.13 6.54
CA ALA A 37 -3.64 -20.29 7.35
C ALA A 37 -2.96 -19.18 6.53
N GLU A 38 -2.49 -19.50 5.33
CA GLU A 38 -1.91 -18.52 4.40
C GLU A 38 -2.98 -17.56 3.87
N LEU A 39 -4.22 -18.02 3.69
CA LEU A 39 -5.35 -17.20 3.24
C LEU A 39 -5.73 -16.11 4.27
N ILE A 40 -5.71 -16.41 5.57
CA ILE A 40 -6.00 -15.43 6.63
C ILE A 40 -4.94 -14.34 6.67
N VAL A 41 -3.66 -14.73 6.66
CA VAL A 41 -2.54 -13.78 6.64
C VAL A 41 -2.59 -12.92 5.36
N PHE A 42 -2.86 -13.55 4.22
CA PHE A 42 -3.06 -12.85 2.96
C PHE A 42 -4.21 -11.84 3.02
N ALA A 43 -5.36 -12.21 3.62
CA ALA A 43 -6.51 -11.32 3.73
C ALA A 43 -6.18 -10.06 4.54
N ILE A 44 -5.44 -10.18 5.64
CA ILE A 44 -5.00 -9.02 6.45
C ILE A 44 -4.11 -8.10 5.61
N ILE A 45 -3.11 -8.65 4.91
CA ILE A 45 -2.22 -7.88 4.04
C ILE A 45 -2.99 -7.22 2.89
N ALA A 46 -3.95 -7.94 2.30
CA ALA A 46 -4.79 -7.44 1.21
C ALA A 46 -5.63 -6.24 1.65
N VAL A 47 -6.23 -6.27 2.85
CA VAL A 47 -7.00 -5.13 3.39
C VAL A 47 -6.10 -3.91 3.58
N ILE A 48 -4.90 -4.10 4.13
CA ILE A 48 -3.92 -3.02 4.31
C ILE A 48 -3.51 -2.44 2.94
N ALA A 49 -3.19 -3.28 1.96
CA ALA A 49 -2.81 -2.86 0.62
C ALA A 49 -3.93 -2.08 -0.08
N VAL A 50 -5.19 -2.51 0.05
CA VAL A 50 -6.35 -1.78 -0.45
C VAL A 50 -6.46 -0.42 0.24
N GLY A 51 -6.33 -0.34 1.56
CA GLY A 51 -6.35 0.95 2.28
C GLY A 51 -5.32 1.94 1.73
N PHE A 52 -4.09 1.48 1.47
CA PHE A 52 -3.02 2.32 0.91
C PHE A 52 -3.26 2.73 -0.55
N VAL A 53 -3.69 1.80 -1.40
CA VAL A 53 -3.84 2.02 -2.85
C VAL A 53 -5.07 2.87 -3.18
N PHE A 54 -6.11 2.79 -2.36
CA PHE A 54 -7.33 3.60 -2.54
C PHE A 54 -7.28 4.95 -1.82
N ASN A 55 -6.36 5.13 -0.84
CA ASN A 55 -6.11 6.41 -0.19
C ASN A 55 -4.64 6.87 -0.35
N PRO A 56 -4.18 7.19 -1.58
CA PRO A 56 -2.79 7.57 -1.81
C PRO A 56 -2.40 8.88 -1.12
N SER A 57 -3.32 9.84 -0.96
CA SER A 57 -3.08 11.10 -0.25
C SER A 57 -2.85 10.87 1.23
N GLY A 58 -3.75 10.16 1.91
CA GLY A 58 -3.59 9.84 3.33
C GLY A 58 -2.36 8.96 3.59
N THR A 59 -2.02 8.08 2.65
CA THR A 59 -0.78 7.29 2.68
C THR A 59 0.45 8.19 2.65
N LYS A 60 0.51 9.11 1.67
CA LYS A 60 1.62 10.05 1.52
C LYS A 60 1.81 10.89 2.79
N ASP A 61 0.73 11.39 3.36
CA ASP A 61 0.77 12.23 4.56
C ASP A 61 1.21 11.43 5.80
N THR A 62 0.72 10.20 5.95
CA THR A 62 1.14 9.29 7.03
C THR A 62 2.63 8.97 6.91
N MET A 63 3.12 8.66 5.71
CA MET A 63 4.54 8.39 5.49
C MET A 63 5.42 9.62 5.77
N LEU A 64 4.95 10.81 5.40
CA LEU A 64 5.66 12.06 5.67
C LEU A 64 5.74 12.34 7.17
N LYS A 65 4.64 12.12 7.91
CA LYS A 65 4.60 12.25 9.38
C LYS A 65 5.54 11.27 10.07
N ILE A 66 5.58 10.01 9.62
CA ILE A 66 6.52 9.02 10.16
C ILE A 66 7.96 9.42 9.87
N TYR A 67 8.26 9.82 8.63
CA TYR A 67 9.61 10.24 8.25
C TYR A 67 10.09 11.44 9.08
N ASN A 68 9.25 12.46 9.20
CA ASN A 68 9.59 13.65 9.96
C ASN A 68 9.68 13.34 11.46
N GLY A 69 8.68 12.70 12.06
CA GLY A 69 8.64 12.46 13.51
C GLY A 69 9.57 11.35 14.01
N THR A 70 9.95 10.38 13.17
CA THR A 70 10.77 9.22 13.57
C THR A 70 12.21 9.32 13.07
N ILE A 71 12.43 9.79 11.84
CA ILE A 71 13.75 9.75 11.17
C ILE A 71 14.47 11.08 11.29
N ILE A 72 13.75 12.21 11.16
CA ILE A 72 14.37 13.54 11.20
C ILE A 72 14.35 14.14 12.61
N GLU A 73 13.24 14.00 13.32
CA GLU A 73 13.02 14.74 14.57
C GLU A 73 13.32 13.93 15.84
N GLY A 74 13.59 12.63 15.72
CA GLY A 74 13.91 11.81 16.89
C GLY A 74 12.88 11.94 18.01
N GLY A 75 11.59 11.77 17.69
CA GLY A 75 10.54 11.61 18.70
C GLY A 75 10.39 12.76 19.68
N ALA A 76 10.28 14.01 19.21
CA ALA A 76 9.62 15.03 20.01
C ALA A 76 8.10 14.91 19.78
N PRO A 77 7.28 14.67 20.81
CA PRO A 77 5.84 14.84 20.68
C PRO A 77 5.58 16.31 20.36
N ASP A 78 4.72 16.57 19.37
CA ASP A 78 4.16 17.88 19.07
C ASP A 78 3.38 18.37 20.30
N ASP A 79 4.08 18.96 21.26
CA ASP A 79 3.52 19.74 22.34
C ASP A 79 3.04 21.06 21.75
N GLY A 80 1.78 21.03 21.31
CA GLY A 80 1.01 22.12 20.73
C GLY A 80 1.11 23.44 21.50
N GLY A 81 2.17 24.17 21.21
CA GLY A 81 2.37 25.56 21.61
C GLY A 81 1.89 26.50 20.52
N GLU A 82 0.74 27.11 20.82
CA GLU A 82 0.10 28.31 20.23
C GLU A 82 -0.75 28.14 18.96
#